data_AF-A0A832TEW4-F1
#
_entry.id   AF-A0A832TEW4-F1
#
_cell.length_a   1.000
_cell.length_b   1.000
_cell.length_c   1.000
_cell.angle_alpha   90.00
_cell.angle_beta   90.00
_cell.angle_gamma   90.00
#
_symmetry.space_group_name_H-M   'P 1'
#
loop_
_entity.id
_entity.type
_entity.pdbx_description
1 polymer ?
#
loop_
_entity_poly.entity_id
_entity_poly.type
_entity_poly.pdbx_seq_one_letter_code
_entity_poly.pdbx_strand_id
1 'polypeptide(L)' 'MAWIPISTVRDRSVSIMERVVEHLRDSGMTNQQVAAVLNRSRKTVSTVYTRAKEKRHEEQKS' A
#
# COMPACT_ATOMS: atom_id res chain seq x y z
N MET A 1 -14.49 9.21 3.81
CA MET A 1 -13.34 9.85 3.12
C MET A 1 -12.07 9.25 3.67
N ALA A 2 -11.24 8.61 2.84
CA ALA A 2 -9.93 8.14 3.25
C ALA A 2 -8.92 9.29 3.09
N TRP A 3 -8.22 9.63 4.16
CA TRP A 3 -7.17 10.65 4.15
C TRP A 3 -5.82 9.96 4.11
N ILE A 4 -4.99 10.29 3.11
CA ILE A 4 -3.65 9.73 2.98
C ILE A 4 -2.65 10.88 3.13
N PRO A 5 -1.84 10.90 4.21
CA PRO A 5 -0.81 11.91 4.37
C PRO A 5 0.22 11.80 3.23
N ILE A 6 0.58 12.91 2.59
CA ILE A 6 1.58 12.93 1.51
C ILE A 6 2.98 12.53 2.01
N SER A 7 3.23 12.65 3.31
CA SER A 7 4.43 12.14 3.99
C SER A 7 4.58 10.63 3.82
N THR A 8 3.48 9.88 3.79
CA THR A 8 3.46 8.42 3.55
C THR A 8 3.90 8.04 2.15
N VAL A 9 4.01 9.01 1.23
CA VAL A 9 4.38 8.81 -0.18
C VAL A 9 5.79 9.38 -0.47
N ARG A 10 6.46 9.95 0.54
CA ARG A 10 7.70 10.72 0.38
C ARG A 10 8.95 9.89 0.10
N ASP A 11 9.11 8.72 0.74
CA ASP A 11 10.13 7.74 0.30
C ASP A 11 9.94 7.26 -1.13
N ARG A 12 11.00 7.41 -1.93
CA ARG A 12 11.07 7.01 -3.34
C ARG A 12 11.55 5.57 -3.55
N SER A 13 11.88 4.87 -2.47
CA SER A 13 12.23 3.44 -2.42
C SER A 13 11.08 2.52 -2.83
N VAL A 14 9.85 2.92 -2.47
CA VAL A 14 8.60 2.20 -2.70
C VAL A 14 7.66 3.02 -3.58
N SER A 15 6.90 2.34 -4.44
CA SER A 15 5.92 2.98 -5.31
C SER A 15 4.80 3.61 -4.48
N ILE A 16 4.25 4.73 -4.95
CA ILE A 16 3.08 5.40 -4.35
C ILE A 16 1.95 4.40 -4.11
N MET A 17 1.73 3.50 -5.06
CA MET A 17 0.70 2.48 -4.99
C MET A 17 0.94 1.46 -3.87
N GLU A 18 2.20 1.07 -3.67
CA GLU A 18 2.61 0.12 -2.63
C GLU A 18 2.26 0.67 -1.25
N ARG A 19 2.59 1.93 -1.01
CA ARG A 19 2.28 2.65 0.23
C ARG A 19 0.81 2.91 0.47
N VAL A 20 0.08 3.30 -0.57
CA VAL A 20 -1.36 3.51 -0.45
C VAL A 20 -2.06 2.20 -0.08
N VAL A 21 -1.70 1.09 -0.73
CA VAL A 21 -2.27 -0.23 -0.44
C VAL A 21 -1.93 -0.68 0.97
N GLU A 22 -0.69 -0.50 1.41
CA GLU A 22 -0.24 -0.84 2.76
C GLU A 22 -0.95 0.01 3.82
N HIS A 23 -1.00 1.33 3.65
CA HIS A 23 -1.67 2.24 4.59
C HIS A 23 -3.16 1.93 4.74
N LEU A 24 -3.84 1.60 3.65
CA LEU A 24 -5.24 1.18 3.71
C LEU A 24 -5.39 -0.18 4.41
N ARG A 25 -4.46 -1.10 4.20
CA ARG A 25 -4.44 -2.39 4.91
C ARG A 25 -4.25 -2.21 6.42
N ASP A 26 -3.31 -1.35 6.80
CA ASP A 26 -3.01 -1.00 8.20
C ASP A 26 -4.19 -0.29 8.88
N SER A 27 -5.00 0.46 8.11
CA SER A 27 -6.26 1.02 8.60
C SER A 27 -7.37 -0.02 8.83
N GLY A 28 -7.11 -1.30 8.58
CA GLY A 28 -8.06 -2.41 8.78
C GLY A 28 -8.88 -2.76 7.54
N MET A 29 -8.58 -2.19 6.37
CA MET A 29 -9.31 -2.52 5.15
C MET A 29 -8.89 -3.87 4.58
N THR A 30 -9.87 -4.62 4.08
CA THR A 30 -9.63 -5.85 3.32
C THR A 30 -9.11 -5.53 1.91
N ASN A 31 -8.36 -6.45 1.30
CA ASN A 31 -7.92 -6.32 -0.10
C ASN A 31 -9.06 -6.04 -1.08
N GLN A 32 -10.27 -6.49 -0.76
CA GLN A 32 -11.44 -6.26 -1.58
C GLN A 32 -11.97 -4.82 -1.46
N GLN A 33 -11.96 -4.25 -0.26
CA GLN A 33 -12.27 -2.83 -0.05
C GLN A 33 -11.21 -1.93 -0.68
N VAL A 34 -9.92 -2.27 -0.49
CA VAL A 34 -8.80 -1.54 -1.11
C VAL A 34 -8.89 -1.60 -2.64
N ALA A 35 -9.24 -2.76 -3.20
CA ALA A 35 -9.49 -2.91 -4.64
C ALA A 35 -10.65 -2.05 -5.14
N ALA A 36 -11.74 -1.96 -4.38
CA ALA A 36 -12.88 -1.12 -4.72
C ALA A 36 -12.54 0.38 -4.64
N VAL A 37 -11.81 0.80 -3.60
CA VAL A 37 -11.37 2.20 -3.41
C VAL A 37 -10.39 2.63 -4.50
N LEU A 38 -9.45 1.76 -4.87
CA LEU A 38 -8.44 2.04 -5.90
C LEU A 38 -8.93 1.74 -7.33
N ASN A 39 -10.16 1.22 -7.47
CA ASN A 39 -10.72 0.73 -8.73
C ASN A 39 -9.75 -0.22 -9.47
N ARG A 40 -9.13 -1.15 -8.73
CA ARG A 40 -8.17 -2.13 -9.24
C ARG A 40 -8.66 -3.55 -9.00
N SER A 41 -8.07 -4.51 -9.72
CA SER A 41 -8.34 -5.92 -9.48
C SER A 41 -7.79 -6.36 -8.11
N ARG A 42 -8.50 -7.26 -7.43
CA ARG A 42 -8.02 -7.89 -6.17
C ARG A 42 -6.64 -8.53 -6.32
N LYS A 43 -6.34 -9.12 -7.50
CA LYS A 43 -5.02 -9.70 -7.80
C LYS A 43 -3.94 -8.63 -7.79
N THR A 44 -4.18 -7.51 -8.45
CA THR A 44 -3.25 -6.37 -8.47
C THR A 44 -2.97 -5.87 -7.06
N VAL A 45 -4.01 -5.66 -6.25
CA VAL A 45 -3.86 -5.21 -4.85
C VAL A 45 -3.03 -6.20 -4.02
N SER A 46 -3.29 -7.50 -4.17
CA SER A 46 -2.54 -8.53 -3.44
C SER A 46 -1.06 -8.55 -3.82
N THR A 47 -0.73 -8.48 -5.12
CA THR A 47 0.66 -8.43 -5.58
C THR A 47 1.37 -7.17 -5.10
N VAL A 48 0.69 -6.02 -5.18
CA VAL A 48 1.23 -4.73 -4.71
C VAL A 48 1.47 -4.78 -3.20
N TYR A 49 0.54 -5.34 -2.42
CA TYR A 49 0.70 -5.51 -0.97
C TYR A 49 1.89 -6.40 -0.61
N THR A 50 2.07 -7.54 -1.29
CA THR A 50 3.22 -8.41 -1.06
C THR A 50 4.54 -7.71 -1.35
N ARG A 51 4.64 -7.01 -2.48
CA ARG A 51 5.84 -6.23 -2.85
C ARG A 51 6.12 -5.09 -1.88
N ALA A 52 5.07 -4.39 -1.44
CA ALA A 52 5.18 -3.34 -0.43
C ALA A 52 5.77 -3.89 0.87
N LYS A 53 5.26 -5.03 1.33
CA LYS A 53 5.73 -5.70 2.54
C LYS A 53 7.18 -6.17 2.44
N GLU A 54 7.58 -6.72 1.29
CA GLU A 54 8.97 -7.13 1.02
C GLU A 54 9.93 -5.94 1.11
N LYS A 55 9.60 -4.84 0.42
CA LYS A 55 10.42 -3.62 0.44
C LYS A 55 10.46 -2.94 1.82
N ARG A 56 9.37 -2.99 2.59
CA ARG A 56 9.36 -2.46 3.97
C ARG A 56 10.29 -3.21 4.91
N HIS A 57 10.45 -4.52 4.71
CA HIS A 57 11.44 -5.31 5.44
C HIS A 57 12.89 -4.94 5.06
N GLU A 58 13.12 -4.46 3.83
CA GLU A 58 14.42 -3.95 3.38
C GLU A 58 14.70 -2.55 3.94
N GLU A 59 13.70 -1.66 3.95
CA GLU A 59 13.85 -0.30 4.49
C GLU A 59 14.06 -0.24 5.99
N GLN A 60 13.41 -1.11 6.79
CA GLN A 60 13.64 -1.16 8.24
C GLN A 60 15.03 -1.68 8.63
N LYS A 61 15.82 -2.16 7.66
CA LYS A 61 17.17 -2.66 7.87
C LYS A 61 18.27 -1.61 7.59
N SER A 62 17.92 -0.39 7.16
CA SER A 62 18.88 0.66 6.82
C SER A 62 18.85 1.87 7.74
#